data_AF-A0A6S7JJY5-F1
#
_entry.id   AF-A0A6S7JJY5-F1
#
_cell.length_a   1.000
_cell.length_b   1.000
_cell.length_c   1.000
_cell.angle_alpha   90.00
_cell.angle_beta   90.00
_cell.angle_gamma   90.00
#
_symmetry.space_group_name_H-M   'P 1'
#
loop_
_entity.id
_entity.type
_entity.pdbx_description
1 polymer ?
#
loop_
_entity_poly.entity_id
_entity_poly.type
_entity_poly.pdbx_seq_one_letter_code
_entity_poly.pdbx_strand_id
1 'polypeptide(L)'
;MEMLPDIWISQTGLQLHSLTTFISQDSEFVDWKRFLVLASSPLPMPSRDELFGTLSRFMDIDLEKTGSVSEQQFLQLHLWFSEDSEHEDGLAYPRFKHLKQLLFKIFCNSKKTAPMLNYEDFLLYFAMDENPIEGMLRALSIVCCQHMPSSSLFQPEAPALQKETDTSTSFPVGKNISDEPGGNALITLQDFVKVFHHGGNEFSDKQRFQGAEHTPFSQDRLSGVFLELGASETESLPFYILYQHPIIEDCLHICQRFKYHNLKNLLKCERLDASMNEGH
;
A
#
# COMPACT_ATOMS: atom_id res chain seq x y z
N MET A 1 13.20 32.80 -4.61
CA MET A 1 14.14 31.67 -4.47
C MET A 1 13.42 30.66 -3.60
N GLU A 2 12.77 29.67 -4.21
CA GLU A 2 12.07 28.63 -3.46
C GLU A 2 13.11 27.78 -2.74
N MET A 3 13.23 27.99 -1.43
CA MET A 3 14.11 27.18 -0.60
C MET A 3 13.33 25.95 -0.15
N LEU A 4 13.93 24.78 -0.30
CA LEU A 4 13.42 23.56 0.29
C LEU A 4 13.26 23.74 1.81
N PRO A 5 12.31 23.07 2.47
CA PRO A 5 12.20 23.11 3.93
C PRO A 5 13.52 22.70 4.58
N ASP A 6 13.90 23.34 5.69
CA ASP A 6 15.20 23.13 6.36
C ASP A 6 15.51 21.66 6.68
N ILE A 7 14.47 20.86 6.93
CA ILE A 7 14.62 19.42 7.12
C ILE A 7 15.30 18.78 5.92
N TRP A 8 15.00 19.17 4.68
CA TRP A 8 15.61 18.60 3.47
C TRP A 8 17.02 19.13 3.19
N ILE A 9 17.31 20.37 3.61
CA ILE A 9 18.63 21.00 3.38
C ILE A 9 19.67 20.40 4.33
N SER A 10 19.26 20.02 5.54
CA SER A 10 20.14 19.61 6.63
C SER A 10 20.39 18.10 6.73
N GLN A 11 20.14 17.34 5.66
CA GLN A 11 20.26 15.88 5.67
C GLN A 11 21.68 15.39 5.45
N THR A 12 22.09 14.37 6.21
CA THR A 12 23.39 13.69 6.02
C THR A 12 23.31 12.63 4.92
N GLY A 13 24.47 12.20 4.41
CA GLY A 13 24.53 11.09 3.45
C GLY A 13 23.95 9.78 4.00
N LEU A 14 24.05 9.54 5.32
CA LEU A 14 23.45 8.39 5.99
C LEU A 14 21.93 8.45 5.96
N GLN A 15 21.35 9.61 6.28
CA GLN A 15 19.89 9.81 6.26
C GLN A 15 19.32 9.62 4.86
N LEU A 16 20.03 10.10 3.83
CA LEU A 16 19.66 9.87 2.43
C LEU A 16 19.78 8.40 2.03
N HIS A 17 20.83 7.70 2.49
CA HIS A 17 20.97 6.27 2.24
C HIS A 17 19.84 5.46 2.89
N SER A 18 19.57 5.71 4.18
CA SER A 18 18.45 5.11 4.91
C SER A 18 17.12 5.38 4.21
N LEU A 19 16.88 6.61 3.75
CA LEU A 19 15.72 6.98 2.95
C LEU A 19 15.62 6.18 1.65
N THR A 20 16.72 6.04 0.90
CA THR A 20 16.72 5.31 -0.37
C THR A 20 16.42 3.83 -0.19
N THR A 21 17.15 3.15 0.70
CA THR A 21 16.93 1.73 1.04
C THR A 21 15.49 1.46 1.47
N PHE A 22 14.91 2.44 2.14
CA PHE A 22 13.57 2.34 2.71
C PHE A 22 12.44 2.63 1.73
N ILE A 23 12.65 3.48 0.73
CA ILE A 23 11.65 3.66 -0.35
C ILE A 23 11.79 2.55 -1.40
N SER A 24 12.97 1.94 -1.52
CA SER A 24 13.28 0.87 -2.46
C SER A 24 13.07 -0.55 -1.89
N GLN A 25 12.35 -0.73 -0.77
CA GLN A 25 12.26 -2.00 -0.02
C GLN A 25 12.31 -3.29 -0.84
N ASP A 26 11.33 -3.47 -1.73
CA ASP A 26 11.17 -4.68 -2.53
C ASP A 26 11.65 -4.50 -3.98
N SER A 27 12.46 -3.47 -4.27
CA SER A 27 12.88 -3.12 -5.62
C SER A 27 14.25 -2.46 -5.68
N GLU A 28 15.00 -2.68 -6.76
CA GLU A 28 16.20 -1.89 -7.02
C GLU A 28 15.90 -0.43 -7.40
N PHE A 29 14.62 -0.09 -7.61
CA PHE A 29 14.18 1.24 -8.02
C PHE A 29 13.39 1.95 -6.93
N VAL A 30 13.52 3.28 -6.91
CA VAL A 30 12.72 4.16 -6.05
C VAL A 30 11.39 4.45 -6.74
N ASP A 31 10.28 4.10 -6.10
CA ASP A 31 8.96 4.58 -6.51
C ASP A 31 8.80 6.07 -6.14
N TRP A 32 9.02 6.93 -7.12
CA TRP A 32 8.94 8.38 -6.94
C TRP A 32 7.53 8.87 -6.61
N LYS A 33 6.47 8.17 -7.02
CA LYS A 33 5.09 8.55 -6.67
C LYS A 33 4.85 8.29 -5.18
N ARG A 34 5.30 7.13 -4.68
CA ARG A 34 5.27 6.82 -3.24
C ARG A 34 6.03 7.86 -2.45
N PHE A 35 7.23 8.22 -2.89
CA PHE A 35 8.03 9.26 -2.26
C PHE A 35 7.26 10.59 -2.14
N LEU A 36 6.65 11.07 -3.21
CA LEU A 36 5.88 12.33 -3.20
C LEU A 36 4.65 12.27 -2.28
N VAL A 37 3.94 11.13 -2.25
CA VAL A 37 2.81 10.92 -1.32
C VAL A 37 3.28 11.04 0.12
N LEU A 38 4.37 10.36 0.48
CA LEU A 38 4.92 10.40 1.84
C LEU A 38 5.50 11.78 2.20
N ALA A 39 6.10 12.48 1.22
CA ALA A 39 6.64 13.83 1.39
C ALA A 39 5.53 14.88 1.60
N SER A 40 4.29 14.58 1.21
CA SER A 40 3.12 15.47 1.34
C SER A 40 2.56 15.58 2.77
N SER A 41 3.35 15.22 3.80
CA SER A 41 2.93 15.26 5.21
C SER A 41 2.71 16.70 5.74
N PRO A 42 1.66 16.98 6.54
CA PRO A 42 0.69 16.01 7.09
C PRO A 42 -0.42 15.66 6.09
N LEU A 43 -0.44 14.41 5.61
CA LEU A 43 -1.53 13.88 4.80
C LEU A 43 -2.20 12.79 5.64
N PRO A 44 -3.50 12.94 6.00
CA PRO A 44 -4.22 11.90 6.70
C PRO A 44 -4.17 10.59 5.92
N MET A 45 -3.76 9.51 6.58
CA MET A 45 -3.89 8.17 6.01
C MET A 45 -5.35 7.74 6.16
N PRO A 46 -5.99 7.20 5.11
CA PRO A 46 -7.35 6.71 5.22
C PRO A 46 -7.41 5.49 6.14
N SER A 47 -8.54 5.30 6.82
CA SER A 47 -8.94 4.01 7.36
C SER A 47 -9.33 3.04 6.23
N ARG A 48 -9.57 1.77 6.58
CA ARG A 48 -10.06 0.76 5.63
C ARG A 48 -11.40 1.17 5.00
N ASP A 49 -12.35 1.63 5.82
CA ASP A 49 -13.70 2.00 5.38
C ASP A 49 -13.69 3.29 4.54
N GLU A 50 -12.86 4.26 4.90
CA GLU A 50 -12.70 5.48 4.10
C GLU A 50 -12.09 5.20 2.72
N LEU A 51 -11.12 4.31 2.64
CA LEU A 51 -10.51 3.89 1.38
C LEU A 51 -11.53 3.18 0.49
N PHE A 52 -12.28 2.23 1.06
CA PHE A 52 -13.32 1.50 0.35
C PHE A 52 -14.48 2.41 -0.07
N GLY A 53 -14.95 3.30 0.81
CA GLY A 53 -15.97 4.29 0.47
C GLY A 53 -15.50 5.26 -0.62
N THR A 54 -14.21 5.58 -0.69
CA THR A 54 -13.64 6.39 -1.78
C THR A 54 -13.65 5.62 -3.10
N LEU A 55 -13.32 4.32 -3.09
CA LEU A 55 -13.44 3.45 -4.27
C LEU A 55 -14.89 3.40 -4.77
N SER A 56 -15.86 3.21 -3.89
CA SER A 56 -17.29 3.22 -4.27
C SER A 56 -17.67 4.52 -4.97
N ARG A 57 -17.25 5.68 -4.45
CA ARG A 57 -17.52 6.98 -5.09
C ARG A 57 -16.87 7.11 -6.46
N PHE A 58 -15.69 6.52 -6.69
CA PHE A 58 -15.08 6.49 -8.02
C PHE A 58 -15.88 5.63 -9.00
N MET A 59 -16.32 4.45 -8.55
CA MET A 59 -17.15 3.56 -9.37
C MET A 59 -18.51 4.19 -9.72
N ASP A 60 -19.10 4.96 -8.81
CA ASP A 60 -20.37 5.64 -9.04
C ASP A 60 -20.28 6.72 -10.14
N ILE A 61 -19.11 7.36 -10.30
CA ILE A 61 -18.88 8.39 -11.33
C ILE A 61 -18.28 7.83 -12.62
N ASP A 62 -17.61 6.67 -12.58
CA ASP A 62 -17.08 5.95 -13.74
C ASP A 62 -18.17 5.03 -14.35
N LEU A 63 -19.19 5.65 -14.95
CA LEU A 63 -20.32 4.95 -15.55
C LEU A 63 -19.91 3.96 -16.65
N GLU A 64 -18.79 4.22 -17.31
CA GLU A 64 -18.23 3.37 -18.37
C GLU A 64 -17.37 2.22 -17.84
N LYS A 65 -17.11 2.17 -16.52
CA LYS A 65 -16.28 1.17 -15.84
C LYS A 65 -14.90 1.04 -16.49
N THR A 66 -14.32 2.18 -16.84
CA THR A 66 -13.00 2.26 -17.47
C THR A 66 -11.85 2.05 -16.49
N GLY A 67 -12.12 2.10 -15.18
CA GLY A 67 -11.09 2.12 -14.14
C GLY A 67 -10.41 3.48 -14.02
N SER A 68 -10.97 4.53 -14.63
CA SER A 68 -10.31 5.84 -14.76
C SER A 68 -11.28 7.02 -14.70
N VAL A 69 -10.79 8.15 -14.19
CA VAL A 69 -11.56 9.40 -14.11
C VAL A 69 -10.78 10.60 -14.64
N SER A 70 -11.50 11.58 -15.16
CA SER A 70 -10.94 12.88 -15.59
C SER A 70 -10.58 13.77 -14.39
N GLU A 71 -9.83 14.84 -14.65
CA GLU A 71 -9.48 15.85 -13.63
C GLU A 71 -10.73 16.45 -12.97
N GLN A 72 -11.73 16.81 -13.78
CA GLN A 72 -12.96 17.42 -13.27
C GLN A 72 -13.71 16.45 -12.34
N GLN A 73 -13.85 15.19 -12.75
CA GLN A 73 -14.47 14.14 -11.94
C GLN A 73 -13.71 13.92 -10.62
N PHE A 74 -12.38 13.82 -10.68
CA PHE A 74 -11.54 13.64 -9.50
C PHE A 74 -11.63 14.82 -8.52
N LEU A 75 -11.58 16.05 -9.03
CA LEU A 75 -11.64 17.25 -8.18
C LEU A 75 -13.01 17.48 -7.53
N GLN A 76 -14.09 16.97 -8.10
CA GLN A 76 -15.43 17.03 -7.50
C GLN A 76 -15.67 15.95 -6.44
N LEU A 77 -14.93 14.83 -6.51
CA LEU A 77 -15.12 13.69 -5.62
C LEU A 77 -14.60 13.96 -4.20
N HIS A 78 -15.34 13.58 -3.17
CA HIS A 78 -14.88 13.68 -1.79
C HIS A 78 -13.91 12.53 -1.44
N LEU A 79 -12.66 12.87 -1.14
CA LEU A 79 -11.67 11.91 -0.62
C LEU A 79 -11.87 11.72 0.89
N TRP A 80 -11.00 10.96 1.56
CA TRP A 80 -11.07 10.73 3.02
C TRP A 80 -10.53 11.89 3.87
N PHE A 81 -10.06 12.96 3.24
CA PHE A 81 -9.66 14.18 3.93
C PHE A 81 -10.54 15.33 3.45
N SER A 82 -10.90 16.21 4.40
CA SER A 82 -11.71 17.38 4.10
C SER A 82 -10.86 18.44 3.40
N GLU A 83 -11.43 19.08 2.38
CA GLU A 83 -10.90 20.35 1.90
C GLU A 83 -11.03 21.35 3.05
N ASP A 84 -9.94 22.08 3.35
CA ASP A 84 -9.84 22.94 4.55
C ASP A 84 -11.13 23.73 4.75
N SER A 85 -11.68 23.70 5.97
CA SER A 85 -12.79 24.58 6.34
C SER A 85 -12.34 26.01 6.09
N GLU A 86 -13.16 26.79 5.38
CA GLU A 86 -12.95 28.22 5.23
C GLU A 86 -12.83 28.84 6.64
N HIS A 87 -11.61 29.09 7.08
CA HIS A 87 -11.39 29.83 8.32
C HIS A 87 -11.89 31.26 8.09
N GLU A 88 -12.66 31.80 9.04
CA GLU A 88 -13.38 33.08 8.93
C GLU A 88 -12.50 34.28 8.55
N ASP A 89 -11.17 34.15 8.68
CA ASP A 89 -10.21 35.22 8.39
C ASP A 89 -9.68 35.24 6.94
N GLY A 90 -10.03 34.27 6.07
CA GLY A 90 -9.66 34.26 4.65
C GLY A 90 -8.15 34.16 4.32
N LEU A 91 -7.29 34.05 5.34
CA LEU A 91 -5.84 34.08 5.23
C LEU A 91 -5.18 32.68 5.26
N ALA A 92 -5.96 31.63 5.51
CA ALA A 92 -5.42 30.27 5.57
C ALA A 92 -5.18 29.72 4.17
N TYR A 93 -3.95 29.27 3.90
CA TYR A 93 -3.60 28.58 2.66
C TYR A 93 -4.46 27.30 2.53
N PRO A 94 -5.25 27.12 1.45
CA PRO A 94 -6.14 25.96 1.28
C PRO A 94 -5.32 24.75 0.84
N ARG A 95 -4.58 24.20 1.79
CA ARG A 95 -3.61 23.13 1.63
C ARG A 95 -4.22 21.89 1.02
N PHE A 96 -5.35 21.40 1.53
CA PHE A 96 -5.95 20.14 1.06
C PHE A 96 -6.52 20.27 -0.35
N LYS A 97 -7.02 21.45 -0.72
CA LYS A 97 -7.43 21.75 -2.10
C LYS A 97 -6.25 21.65 -3.07
N HIS A 98 -5.13 22.30 -2.75
CA HIS A 98 -3.92 22.23 -3.59
C HIS A 98 -3.29 20.82 -3.58
N LEU A 99 -3.35 20.11 -2.45
CA LEU A 99 -2.87 18.74 -2.35
C LEU A 99 -3.66 17.81 -3.25
N LYS A 100 -4.99 17.92 -3.26
CA LYS A 100 -5.85 17.14 -4.16
C LYS A 100 -5.49 17.39 -5.63
N GLN A 101 -5.30 18.64 -6.03
CA GLN A 101 -4.82 18.98 -7.38
C GLN A 101 -3.45 18.39 -7.70
N LEU A 102 -2.52 18.43 -6.75
CA LEU A 102 -1.20 17.83 -6.90
C LEU A 102 -1.27 16.31 -7.05
N LEU A 103 -2.10 15.63 -6.26
CA LEU A 103 -2.32 14.18 -6.36
C LEU A 103 -2.82 13.81 -7.76
N PHE A 104 -3.79 14.54 -8.32
CA PHE A 104 -4.22 14.27 -9.69
C PHE A 104 -3.04 14.35 -10.68
N LYS A 105 -2.21 15.39 -10.59
CA LYS A 105 -1.05 15.57 -11.49
C LYS A 105 0.02 14.48 -11.32
N ILE A 106 0.20 13.95 -10.12
CA ILE A 106 1.14 12.85 -9.85
C ILE A 106 0.64 11.55 -10.50
N PHE A 107 -0.66 11.29 -10.45
CA PHE A 107 -1.25 9.99 -10.81
C PHE A 107 -1.91 9.94 -12.19
N CYS A 108 -2.18 11.08 -12.83
CA CYS A 108 -2.77 11.09 -14.16
C CYS A 108 -1.81 10.56 -15.22
N ASN A 109 -2.35 9.91 -16.25
CA ASN A 109 -1.60 9.51 -17.42
C ASN A 109 -1.43 10.70 -18.37
N SER A 110 -0.30 11.40 -18.24
CA SER A 110 0.04 12.58 -19.05
C SER A 110 0.36 12.29 -20.52
N LYS A 111 0.43 11.01 -20.94
CA LYS A 111 0.67 10.61 -22.34
C LYS A 111 -0.60 10.68 -23.20
N LYS A 112 -1.78 10.72 -22.57
CA LYS A 112 -3.06 10.83 -23.25
C LYS A 112 -3.38 12.30 -23.55
N THR A 113 -4.14 12.53 -24.63
CA THR A 113 -4.62 13.86 -25.02
C THR A 113 -5.52 14.50 -23.96
N ALA A 114 -6.28 13.68 -23.23
CA ALA A 114 -6.98 14.05 -22.01
C ALA A 114 -6.37 13.29 -20.83
N PRO A 115 -5.84 13.98 -19.80
CA PRO A 115 -5.25 13.32 -18.64
C PRO A 115 -6.35 12.59 -17.85
N MET A 116 -6.14 11.29 -17.67
CA MET A 116 -7.04 10.40 -16.93
C MET A 116 -6.26 9.74 -15.80
N LEU A 117 -6.88 9.61 -14.62
CA LEU A 117 -6.31 8.99 -13.44
C LEU A 117 -6.93 7.61 -13.23
N ASN A 118 -6.10 6.56 -13.15
CA ASN A 118 -6.55 5.23 -12.75
C ASN A 118 -6.80 5.22 -11.23
N TYR A 119 -8.06 5.11 -10.82
CA TYR A 119 -8.41 5.27 -9.41
C TYR A 119 -8.00 4.08 -8.55
N GLU A 120 -7.95 2.87 -9.09
CA GLU A 120 -7.46 1.70 -8.35
C GLU A 120 -5.96 1.85 -8.07
N ASP A 121 -5.17 2.16 -9.11
CA ASP A 121 -3.74 2.39 -8.96
C ASP A 121 -3.46 3.55 -8.00
N PHE A 122 -4.22 4.63 -8.09
CA PHE A 122 -4.15 5.76 -7.14
C PHE A 122 -4.41 5.30 -5.71
N LEU A 123 -5.49 4.57 -5.44
CA LEU A 123 -5.86 4.14 -4.09
C LEU A 123 -4.89 3.10 -3.51
N LEU A 124 -4.22 2.30 -4.34
CA LEU A 124 -3.20 1.37 -3.89
C LEU A 124 -2.02 2.07 -3.20
N TYR A 125 -1.66 3.30 -3.60
CA TYR A 125 -0.67 4.11 -2.88
C TYR A 125 -1.14 4.54 -1.48
N PHE A 126 -2.44 4.49 -1.19
CA PHE A 126 -3.03 4.85 0.10
C PHE A 126 -3.51 3.64 0.91
N ALA A 127 -3.33 2.43 0.39
CA ALA A 127 -3.58 1.18 1.12
C ALA A 127 -2.54 0.93 2.21
N MET A 128 -1.48 1.74 2.31
CA MET A 128 -0.40 1.54 3.28
C MET A 128 -0.87 1.57 4.73
N ASP A 129 -0.31 0.68 5.56
CA ASP A 129 -0.60 0.58 7.00
C ASP A 129 0.69 0.31 7.80
N GLU A 130 0.71 0.63 9.10
CA GLU A 130 1.85 0.30 9.96
C GLU A 130 2.12 -1.21 10.00
N ASN A 131 1.05 -2.01 9.94
CA ASN A 131 1.13 -3.44 9.73
C ASN A 131 1.13 -3.77 8.22
N PRO A 132 2.21 -4.32 7.64
CA PRO A 132 2.27 -4.63 6.21
C PRO A 132 1.17 -5.60 5.74
N ILE A 133 0.77 -6.55 6.60
CA ILE A 133 -0.32 -7.50 6.30
C ILE A 133 -1.65 -6.74 6.16
N GLU A 134 -1.92 -5.83 7.09
CA GLU A 134 -3.11 -4.97 7.03
C GLU A 134 -3.11 -4.14 5.75
N GLY A 135 -1.97 -3.52 5.42
CA GLY A 135 -1.84 -2.72 4.22
C GLY A 135 -2.09 -3.53 2.95
N MET A 136 -1.63 -4.78 2.91
CA MET A 136 -1.87 -5.65 1.77
C MET A 136 -3.33 -6.14 1.67
N LEU A 137 -3.97 -6.45 2.80
CA LEU A 137 -5.40 -6.80 2.82
C LEU A 137 -6.27 -5.62 2.39
N ARG A 138 -5.88 -4.39 2.73
CA ARG A 138 -6.51 -3.17 2.22
C ARG A 138 -6.32 -3.02 0.71
N ALA A 139 -5.14 -3.32 0.19
CA ALA A 139 -4.84 -3.30 -1.25
C ALA A 139 -5.67 -4.35 -2.02
N LEU A 140 -5.72 -5.58 -1.52
CA LEU A 140 -6.59 -6.63 -2.05
C LEU A 140 -8.06 -6.22 -2.00
N SER A 141 -8.48 -5.52 -0.94
CA SER A 141 -9.86 -5.04 -0.85
C SER A 141 -10.22 -4.07 -1.96
N ILE A 142 -9.27 -3.21 -2.37
CA ILE A 142 -9.46 -2.29 -3.50
C ILE A 142 -9.58 -3.08 -4.81
N VAL A 143 -8.62 -3.94 -5.09
CA VAL A 143 -8.52 -4.63 -6.39
C VAL A 143 -9.66 -5.63 -6.58
N CYS A 144 -10.02 -6.37 -5.54
CA CYS A 144 -11.13 -7.34 -5.58
C CYS A 144 -12.52 -6.68 -5.45
N CYS A 145 -12.57 -5.37 -5.17
CA CYS A 145 -13.79 -4.62 -4.84
C CYS A 145 -14.63 -5.28 -3.74
N GLN A 146 -13.98 -5.91 -2.75
CA GLN A 146 -14.59 -6.67 -1.66
C GLN A 146 -13.80 -6.45 -0.37
N HIS A 147 -14.45 -6.45 0.78
CA HIS A 147 -13.71 -6.37 2.05
C HIS A 147 -12.91 -7.66 2.29
N MET A 148 -11.61 -7.51 2.58
CA MET A 148 -10.75 -8.59 3.06
C MET A 148 -10.83 -8.74 4.59
N PRO A 149 -10.42 -9.89 5.16
CA PRO A 149 -10.42 -10.09 6.60
C PRO A 149 -9.51 -9.09 7.32
N SER A 150 -9.70 -8.95 8.64
CA SER A 150 -8.82 -8.13 9.49
C SER A 150 -7.47 -8.81 9.67
N SER A 151 -6.39 -8.03 9.66
CA SER A 151 -5.04 -8.56 9.93
C SER A 151 -4.88 -9.16 11.33
N SER A 152 -5.77 -8.82 12.27
CA SER A 152 -5.81 -9.39 13.62
C SER A 152 -6.00 -10.91 13.63
N LEU A 153 -6.46 -11.52 12.53
CA LEU A 153 -6.59 -12.98 12.42
C LEU A 153 -5.25 -13.69 12.24
N PHE A 154 -4.19 -12.96 11.88
CA PHE A 154 -2.87 -13.52 11.55
C PHE A 154 -1.80 -13.15 12.58
N GLN A 155 -2.18 -12.44 13.65
CA GLN A 155 -1.26 -12.10 14.73
C GLN A 155 -1.18 -13.25 15.73
N PRO A 156 0.03 -13.62 16.22
CA PRO A 156 0.14 -14.50 17.37
C PRO A 156 -0.60 -13.84 18.54
N GLU A 157 -1.51 -14.57 19.18
CA GLU A 157 -2.16 -14.09 20.41
C GLU A 157 -1.06 -13.66 21.40
N ALA A 158 -1.13 -12.42 21.89
CA ALA A 158 -0.22 -11.96 22.92
C ALA A 158 -0.27 -12.97 24.08
N PRO A 159 0.87 -13.42 24.63
CA PRO A 159 0.87 -14.43 25.67
C PRO A 159 0.06 -13.92 26.85
N ALA A 160 -1.14 -14.47 27.02
CA ALA A 160 -1.88 -14.33 28.25
C ALA A 160 -0.94 -14.85 29.34
N LEU A 161 -0.62 -14.02 30.33
CA LEU A 161 0.04 -14.49 31.54
C LEU A 161 -0.82 -15.63 32.11
N GLN A 162 -0.41 -16.89 31.90
CA GLN A 162 -0.21 -17.89 32.96
C GLN A 162 -0.01 -19.32 32.45
N LYS A 163 1.02 -19.93 33.06
CA LYS A 163 1.27 -21.35 33.36
C LYS A 163 1.77 -22.26 32.24
N GLU A 164 3.07 -22.50 32.36
CA GLU A 164 3.83 -23.66 31.88
C GLU A 164 2.99 -24.93 31.85
N THR A 165 2.73 -25.43 30.64
CA THR A 165 2.66 -26.87 30.38
C THR A 165 3.21 -27.13 28.98
N ASP A 166 4.33 -27.84 28.99
CA ASP A 166 4.98 -28.69 27.99
C ASP A 166 4.46 -28.76 26.53
N THR A 167 5.43 -28.55 25.63
CA THR A 167 5.67 -29.24 24.35
C THR A 167 4.49 -29.45 23.40
N SER A 168 4.42 -28.63 22.36
CA SER A 168 4.23 -28.98 20.94
C SER A 168 3.98 -27.69 20.14
N THR A 169 4.75 -27.46 19.09
CA THR A 169 4.51 -26.42 18.09
C THR A 169 3.14 -26.65 17.47
N SER A 170 2.11 -26.01 18.03
CA SER A 170 0.76 -26.03 17.50
C SER A 170 0.38 -24.60 17.14
N PHE A 171 -0.09 -24.46 15.90
CA PHE A 171 -0.81 -23.30 15.41
C PHE A 171 -1.81 -22.82 16.47
N PRO A 172 -2.00 -21.51 16.68
CA PRO A 172 -3.10 -21.04 17.50
C PRO A 172 -4.41 -21.50 16.84
N VAL A 173 -5.00 -22.55 17.39
CA VAL A 173 -6.40 -22.91 17.21
C VAL A 173 -7.20 -21.72 17.74
N GLY A 174 -7.91 -20.97 16.90
CA GLY A 174 -8.66 -19.82 17.42
C GLY A 174 -9.70 -19.15 16.54
N LYS A 175 -9.48 -18.99 15.23
CA LYS A 175 -10.49 -18.40 14.33
C LYS A 175 -10.43 -19.00 12.93
N ASN A 176 -11.53 -19.61 12.50
CA ASN A 176 -11.70 -20.01 11.10
C ASN A 176 -11.84 -18.74 10.26
N ILE A 177 -10.85 -18.45 9.40
CA ILE A 177 -10.90 -17.29 8.50
C ILE A 177 -12.19 -17.29 7.66
N SER A 178 -12.69 -18.48 7.27
CA SER A 178 -13.94 -18.65 6.51
C SER A 178 -15.19 -18.07 7.18
N ASP A 179 -15.20 -17.99 8.52
CA ASP A 179 -16.36 -17.55 9.30
C ASP A 179 -16.32 -16.04 9.58
N GLU A 180 -15.18 -15.39 9.30
CA GLU A 180 -14.97 -13.96 9.52
C GLU A 180 -15.38 -13.12 8.30
N PRO A 181 -15.85 -11.88 8.50
CA PRO A 181 -16.17 -10.98 7.40
C PRO A 181 -14.98 -10.82 6.44
N GLY A 182 -15.23 -11.07 5.15
CA GLY A 182 -14.20 -11.00 4.11
C GLY A 182 -13.36 -12.26 3.91
N GLY A 183 -13.45 -13.27 4.78
CA GLY A 183 -12.69 -14.51 4.61
C GLY A 183 -13.05 -15.30 3.35
N ASN A 184 -14.31 -15.20 2.91
CA ASN A 184 -14.81 -15.78 1.65
C ASN A 184 -14.68 -14.85 0.45
N ALA A 185 -13.96 -13.72 0.58
CA ALA A 185 -13.76 -12.82 -0.55
C ALA A 185 -13.06 -13.54 -1.69
N LEU A 186 -13.58 -13.34 -2.90
CA LEU A 186 -13.12 -14.03 -4.10
C LEU A 186 -11.97 -13.26 -4.74
N ILE A 187 -10.87 -13.96 -5.01
CA ILE A 187 -9.62 -13.40 -5.52
C ILE A 187 -9.17 -14.18 -6.75
N THR A 188 -8.87 -13.46 -7.83
CA THR A 188 -8.29 -14.02 -9.05
C THR A 188 -6.77 -13.92 -9.04
N LEU A 189 -6.10 -14.67 -9.93
CA LEU A 189 -4.66 -14.55 -10.13
C LEU A 189 -4.25 -13.11 -10.47
N GLN A 190 -5.04 -12.41 -11.29
CA GLN A 190 -4.75 -11.04 -11.71
C GLN A 190 -4.81 -10.06 -10.55
N ASP A 191 -5.67 -10.30 -9.56
CA ASP A 191 -5.77 -9.44 -8.37
C ASP A 191 -4.48 -9.49 -7.55
N PHE A 192 -3.94 -10.70 -7.32
CA PHE A 192 -2.66 -10.87 -6.65
C PHE A 192 -1.51 -10.27 -7.44
N VAL A 193 -1.43 -10.56 -8.74
CA VAL A 193 -0.38 -10.02 -9.61
C VAL A 193 -0.40 -8.49 -9.55
N LYS A 194 -1.58 -7.88 -9.63
CA LYS A 194 -1.73 -6.42 -9.53
C LYS A 194 -1.26 -5.87 -8.19
N VAL A 195 -1.64 -6.48 -7.08
CA VAL A 195 -1.22 -6.04 -5.72
C VAL A 195 0.28 -6.21 -5.52
N PHE A 196 0.84 -7.38 -5.85
CA PHE A 196 2.26 -7.67 -5.61
C PHE A 196 3.21 -6.91 -6.54
N HIS A 197 2.76 -6.56 -7.75
CA HIS A 197 3.55 -5.80 -8.72
C HIS A 197 3.21 -4.30 -8.73
N HIS A 198 2.35 -3.82 -7.83
CA HIS A 198 1.96 -2.42 -7.77
C HIS A 198 3.16 -1.48 -7.57
N GLY A 199 3.23 -0.38 -8.32
CA GLY A 199 4.37 0.55 -8.28
C GLY A 199 5.66 -0.01 -8.90
N GLY A 200 5.62 -1.22 -9.45
CA GLY A 200 6.68 -1.78 -10.27
C GLY A 200 6.84 -1.00 -11.57
N ASN A 201 8.08 -0.94 -12.07
CA ASN A 201 8.37 -0.22 -13.31
C ASN A 201 7.86 -1.03 -14.51
N GLU A 202 6.85 -0.53 -15.23
CA GLU A 202 6.42 -1.10 -16.52
C GLU A 202 7.55 -1.09 -17.57
N PHE A 203 8.56 -0.22 -17.39
CA PHE A 203 9.78 -0.17 -18.20
C PHE A 203 10.87 -1.15 -17.72
N SER A 204 10.51 -2.23 -17.05
CA SER A 204 11.44 -3.34 -16.87
C SER A 204 11.87 -3.83 -18.26
N ASP A 205 13.12 -3.56 -18.57
CA ASP A 205 13.88 -4.15 -19.65
C ASP A 205 13.78 -5.68 -19.44
N LYS A 206 12.77 -6.31 -20.07
CA LYS A 206 12.41 -7.74 -19.88
C LYS A 206 13.58 -8.70 -20.09
N GLN A 207 14.69 -8.20 -20.63
CA GLN A 207 15.91 -8.96 -20.90
C GLN A 207 17.03 -8.78 -19.88
N ARG A 208 16.97 -7.77 -18.98
CA ARG A 208 18.10 -7.48 -18.07
C ARG A 208 17.98 -8.15 -16.70
N PHE A 209 16.79 -8.58 -16.28
CA PHE A 209 16.55 -9.12 -14.94
C PHE A 209 15.69 -10.38 -14.93
N GLN A 210 16.29 -11.51 -15.32
CA GLN A 210 15.80 -12.86 -14.98
C GLN A 210 15.84 -13.14 -13.46
N GLY A 211 16.27 -12.19 -12.63
CA GLY A 211 16.28 -12.33 -11.16
C GLY A 211 14.89 -12.27 -10.50
N ALA A 212 13.86 -11.77 -11.20
CA ALA A 212 12.48 -11.77 -10.70
C ALA A 212 11.86 -13.18 -10.63
N GLU A 213 12.45 -14.16 -11.31
CA GLU A 213 11.98 -15.56 -11.38
C GLU A 213 12.02 -16.29 -10.01
N HIS A 214 12.73 -15.74 -9.03
CA HIS A 214 12.89 -16.36 -7.70
C HIS A 214 12.13 -15.67 -6.56
N THR A 215 11.43 -14.56 -6.81
CA THR A 215 10.58 -13.96 -5.77
C THR A 215 9.30 -14.79 -5.60
N PRO A 216 8.76 -14.98 -4.39
CA PRO A 216 7.51 -15.71 -4.18
C PRO A 216 6.32 -15.02 -4.87
N PHE A 217 6.49 -13.74 -5.24
CA PHE A 217 5.52 -12.89 -5.90
C PHE A 217 5.44 -13.08 -7.43
N SER A 218 6.29 -13.90 -8.03
CA SER A 218 6.32 -14.05 -9.49
C SER A 218 4.99 -14.61 -10.01
N GLN A 219 4.55 -14.10 -11.17
CA GLN A 219 3.30 -14.54 -11.79
C GLN A 219 3.28 -16.07 -12.01
N ASP A 220 4.40 -16.67 -12.39
CA ASP A 220 4.51 -18.11 -12.61
C ASP A 220 4.29 -18.91 -11.32
N ARG A 221 4.85 -18.45 -10.19
CA ARG A 221 4.63 -19.09 -8.89
C ARG A 221 3.19 -18.95 -8.42
N LEU A 222 2.61 -17.75 -8.55
CA LEU A 222 1.22 -17.50 -8.20
C LEU A 222 0.26 -18.32 -9.08
N SER A 223 0.54 -18.44 -10.39
CA SER A 223 -0.24 -19.31 -11.30
C SER A 223 -0.16 -20.78 -10.86
N GLY A 224 1.04 -21.25 -10.48
CA GLY A 224 1.24 -22.58 -9.89
C GLY A 224 0.35 -22.85 -8.67
N VAL A 225 0.23 -21.89 -7.76
CA VAL A 225 -0.66 -22.00 -6.59
C VAL A 225 -2.12 -22.18 -6.99
N PHE A 226 -2.63 -21.40 -7.94
CA PHE A 226 -4.02 -21.52 -8.41
C PHE A 226 -4.28 -22.89 -9.04
N LEU A 227 -3.33 -23.38 -9.85
CA LEU A 227 -3.43 -24.71 -10.45
C LEU A 227 -3.40 -25.84 -9.42
N GLU A 228 -2.53 -25.74 -8.40
CA GLU A 228 -2.46 -26.71 -7.29
C GLU A 228 -3.75 -26.76 -6.47
N LEU A 229 -4.41 -25.61 -6.30
CA LEU A 229 -5.73 -25.50 -5.66
C LEU A 229 -6.89 -25.88 -6.59
N GLY A 230 -6.61 -26.30 -7.82
CA GLY A 230 -7.60 -26.79 -8.79
C GLY A 230 -8.36 -25.70 -9.55
N ALA A 231 -7.90 -24.45 -9.51
CA ALA A 231 -8.48 -23.32 -10.23
C ALA A 231 -7.74 -23.04 -11.55
N SER A 232 -8.48 -22.53 -12.53
CA SER A 232 -7.88 -21.93 -13.72
C SER A 232 -7.35 -20.51 -13.46
N GLU A 233 -6.50 -19.96 -14.35
CA GLU A 233 -5.95 -18.60 -14.21
C GLU A 233 -7.01 -17.48 -14.19
N THR A 234 -8.22 -17.75 -14.71
CA THR A 234 -9.34 -16.80 -14.73
C THR A 234 -10.33 -17.01 -13.59
N GLU A 235 -10.21 -18.12 -12.87
CA GLU A 235 -11.14 -18.47 -11.81
C GLU A 235 -10.75 -17.80 -10.50
N SER A 236 -11.77 -17.39 -9.74
CA SER A 236 -11.57 -16.78 -8.43
C SER A 236 -11.63 -17.84 -7.33
N LEU A 237 -10.69 -17.78 -6.39
CA LEU A 237 -10.68 -18.62 -5.19
C LEU A 237 -11.02 -17.78 -3.95
N PRO A 238 -11.73 -18.36 -2.96
CA PRO A 238 -11.90 -17.73 -1.66
C PRO A 238 -10.57 -17.47 -0.96
N PHE A 239 -10.41 -16.29 -0.35
CA PHE A 239 -9.18 -15.89 0.34
C PHE A 239 -8.76 -16.92 1.41
N TYR A 240 -9.68 -17.48 2.18
CA TYR A 240 -9.34 -18.46 3.21
C TYR A 240 -8.67 -19.74 2.65
N ILE A 241 -9.00 -20.15 1.42
CA ILE A 241 -8.36 -21.30 0.74
C ILE A 241 -6.96 -20.90 0.30
N LEU A 242 -6.83 -19.71 -0.29
CA LEU A 242 -5.55 -19.18 -0.75
C LEU A 242 -4.56 -19.01 0.41
N TYR A 243 -5.01 -18.46 1.55
CA TYR A 243 -4.18 -18.25 2.73
C TYR A 243 -3.61 -19.55 3.31
N GLN A 244 -4.32 -20.68 3.19
CA GLN A 244 -3.83 -21.99 3.66
C GLN A 244 -2.65 -22.50 2.83
N HIS A 245 -2.39 -21.90 1.66
CA HIS A 245 -1.26 -22.29 0.83
C HIS A 245 0.04 -21.64 1.34
N PRO A 246 1.11 -22.42 1.62
CA PRO A 246 2.35 -21.89 2.22
C PRO A 246 2.98 -20.72 1.45
N ILE A 247 2.95 -20.77 0.12
CA ILE A 247 3.47 -19.67 -0.72
C ILE A 247 2.70 -18.36 -0.50
N ILE A 248 1.37 -18.42 -0.32
CA ILE A 248 0.55 -17.22 -0.12
C ILE A 248 0.76 -16.66 1.29
N GLU A 249 0.86 -17.53 2.28
CA GLU A 249 1.23 -17.17 3.65
C GLU A 249 2.61 -16.47 3.67
N ASP A 250 3.63 -17.07 3.06
CA ASP A 250 4.96 -16.48 2.93
C ASP A 250 4.92 -15.12 2.23
N CYS A 251 4.13 -15.00 1.14
CA CYS A 251 3.94 -13.72 0.45
C CYS A 251 3.36 -12.65 1.38
N LEU A 252 2.36 -12.98 2.20
CA LEU A 252 1.76 -12.06 3.18
C LEU A 252 2.76 -11.60 4.24
N HIS A 253 3.63 -12.49 4.71
CA HIS A 253 4.60 -12.16 5.76
C HIS A 253 5.85 -11.44 5.24
N ILE A 254 6.28 -11.73 4.01
CA ILE A 254 7.51 -11.17 3.43
C ILE A 254 7.24 -9.80 2.77
N CYS A 255 6.05 -9.59 2.19
CA CYS A 255 5.77 -8.37 1.44
C CYS A 255 5.78 -7.11 2.33
N GLN A 256 6.70 -6.17 2.06
CA GLN A 256 6.77 -4.88 2.76
C GLN A 256 6.18 -3.73 1.93
N ARG A 257 5.82 -3.98 0.66
CA ARG A 257 5.27 -3.00 -0.28
C ARG A 257 4.14 -2.14 0.29
N PHE A 258 3.28 -2.64 1.18
CA PHE A 258 2.18 -1.86 1.76
C PHE A 258 2.44 -1.37 3.19
N LYS A 259 3.70 -1.36 3.65
CA LYS A 259 4.05 -0.77 4.94
C LYS A 259 4.08 0.76 4.86
N TYR A 260 3.34 1.42 5.73
CA TYR A 260 3.36 2.87 5.89
C TYR A 260 4.62 3.31 6.62
N HIS A 261 5.11 4.48 6.22
CA HIS A 261 6.30 5.03 6.80
C HIS A 261 6.23 6.54 6.97
N ASN A 262 6.61 7.02 8.15
CA ASN A 262 6.66 8.44 8.42
C ASN A 262 8.04 9.02 8.06
N LEU A 263 8.16 9.62 6.87
CA LEU A 263 9.41 10.25 6.42
C LEU A 263 9.95 11.30 7.39
N LYS A 264 9.08 12.05 8.06
CA LYS A 264 9.52 13.07 9.03
C LYS A 264 10.23 12.43 10.22
N ASN A 265 9.83 11.23 10.64
CA ASN A 265 10.50 10.53 11.72
C ASN A 265 11.86 9.99 11.26
N LEU A 266 11.93 9.44 10.05
CA LEU A 266 13.18 8.94 9.48
C LEU A 266 14.25 10.05 9.36
N LEU A 267 13.87 11.22 8.84
CA LEU A 267 14.77 12.38 8.69
C LEU A 267 15.15 13.04 10.02
N LYS A 268 14.51 12.67 11.14
CA LYS A 268 14.80 13.17 12.50
C LYS A 268 15.64 12.19 13.34
N CYS A 269 15.47 10.88 13.14
CA CYS A 269 15.96 9.84 14.07
C CYS A 269 17.50 9.74 14.15
N GLU A 270 18.22 9.93 13.04
CA GLU A 270 19.69 9.75 13.03
C GLU A 270 20.50 10.92 13.63
N ARG A 271 19.85 11.96 14.18
CA ARG A 271 20.57 13.05 14.87
C ARG A 271 21.04 12.68 16.27
N LEU A 272 20.44 11.68 16.91
CA LEU A 272 20.72 11.35 18.32
C LEU A 272 21.99 10.50 18.50
N ASP A 273 22.39 9.75 17.47
CA ASP A 273 23.58 8.90 17.56
C ASP A 273 24.89 9.67 17.31
N ALA A 274 24.82 10.85 16.70
CA ALA A 274 25.98 11.72 16.50
C ALA A 274 26.37 12.51 17.77
N SER A 275 25.45 12.72 18.71
CA SER A 275 25.73 13.48 19.94
C SER A 275 26.35 12.66 21.08
N MET A 276 26.47 11.33 20.95
CA MET A 276 27.08 10.47 21.97
C MET A 276 28.54 10.09 21.70
N ASN A 277 29.14 10.55 20.59
CA ASN A 277 30.53 10.21 20.22
C ASN A 277 31.53 11.39 20.32
N GLU A 278 31.12 12.58 20.77
CA GLU A 278 32.03 13.71 21.01
C GLU A 278 32.31 13.91 22.52
N GLY A 279 32.72 12.83 23.19
CA GLY A 279 32.91 12.84 24.63
C GLY A 279 34.03 11.94 25.13
N HIS A 280 35.18 11.89 24.46
CA HIS A 280 36.44 11.36 24.99
C HIS A 280 37.64 12.19 24.54
#